data_AF-A0A850MIV1-F1
#
_entry.id   AF-A0A850MIV1-F1
#
_cell.length_a   1.000
_cell.length_b   1.000
_cell.length_c   1.000
_cell.angle_alpha   90.00
_cell.angle_beta   90.00
_cell.angle_gamma   90.00
#
_symmetry.space_group_name_H-M   'P 1'
#
loop_
_entity.id
_entity.type
_entity.pdbx_description
1 polymer ?
#
loop_
_entity_poly.entity_id
_entity_poly.type
_entity_poly.pdbx_seq_one_letter_code
_entity_poly.pdbx_strand_id
1 'polypeptide(L)'
;MDAPEKAQPHSEKNDNINNLIDKYKQIIQTDPKNLEILSNLGACYASLNKFKEASEIFNKILEQNPKNLDALNNLGVIYTQTGRFEEAISKLEIAVKLKPDIAKLWSNLSETYRRSGNYHKANICRMRVIQLTEKK
;
A
#
# COMPACT_ATOMS: atom_id res chain seq x y z
N MET A 1 -6.65 -36.84 -25.66
CA MET A 1 -7.62 -36.67 -24.57
C MET A 1 -7.00 -35.70 -23.59
N ASP A 2 -7.08 -34.42 -23.92
CA ASP A 2 -6.55 -33.34 -23.10
C ASP A 2 -7.44 -33.19 -21.87
N ALA A 3 -6.90 -33.49 -20.71
CA ALA A 3 -7.54 -33.16 -19.45
C ALA A 3 -7.62 -31.63 -19.34
N PRO A 4 -8.76 -31.05 -18.92
CA PRO A 4 -8.86 -29.61 -18.78
C PRO A 4 -7.90 -29.18 -17.67
N GLU A 5 -6.94 -28.33 -18.05
CA GLU A 5 -6.10 -27.57 -17.13
C GLU A 5 -7.03 -26.79 -16.22
N LYS A 6 -7.23 -27.29 -15.00
CA LYS A 6 -8.03 -26.63 -13.98
C LYS A 6 -7.41 -25.26 -13.76
N ALA A 7 -8.05 -24.22 -14.30
CA ALA A 7 -7.72 -22.83 -14.01
C ALA A 7 -7.52 -22.70 -12.49
N GLN A 8 -6.29 -22.43 -12.08
CA GLN A 8 -5.95 -22.33 -10.67
C GLN A 8 -6.75 -21.15 -10.07
N PRO A 9 -7.20 -21.21 -8.80
CA PRO A 9 -7.94 -20.10 -8.17
C PRO A 9 -7.20 -18.75 -8.19
N HIS A 10 -5.90 -18.76 -8.47
CA HIS A 10 -5.09 -17.57 -8.71
C HIS A 10 -5.36 -16.89 -10.07
N SER A 11 -5.69 -17.62 -11.14
CA SER A 11 -5.96 -17.03 -12.47
C SER A 11 -7.31 -16.31 -12.48
N GLU A 12 -8.38 -16.97 -12.03
CA GLU A 12 -9.73 -16.37 -11.99
C GLU A 12 -9.78 -15.12 -11.12
N LYS A 13 -9.08 -15.14 -9.97
CA LYS A 13 -8.97 -13.98 -9.10
C LYS A 13 -8.25 -12.82 -9.79
N ASN A 14 -7.16 -13.10 -10.51
CA ASN A 14 -6.42 -12.08 -11.24
C ASN A 14 -7.22 -11.52 -12.41
N ASP A 15 -7.97 -12.36 -13.11
CA ASP A 15 -8.85 -11.95 -14.22
C ASP A 15 -9.97 -11.05 -13.72
N ASN A 16 -10.58 -11.38 -12.58
CA ASN A 16 -11.56 -10.53 -11.91
C ASN A 16 -10.98 -9.16 -11.52
N ILE A 17 -9.74 -9.13 -11.01
CA ILE A 17 -9.06 -7.87 -10.65
C ILE A 17 -8.72 -7.06 -11.91
N ASN A 18 -8.28 -7.69 -13.00
CA ASN A 18 -8.01 -7.00 -14.27
C ASN A 18 -9.29 -6.37 -14.85
N ASN A 19 -10.41 -7.11 -14.84
CA ASN A 19 -11.71 -6.57 -15.26
C ASN A 19 -12.13 -5.35 -14.41
N LEU A 20 -11.84 -5.38 -13.10
CA LEU A 20 -12.12 -4.28 -12.20
C LEU A 20 -11.23 -3.05 -12.48
N ILE A 21 -9.96 -3.28 -12.77
CA ILE A 21 -9.01 -2.23 -13.21
C ILE A 21 -9.56 -1.50 -14.45
N ASP A 22 -10.05 -2.23 -15.44
CA ASP A 22 -10.56 -1.62 -16.67
C ASP A 22 -11.81 -0.78 -16.41
N LYS A 23 -12.73 -1.25 -15.56
CA LYS A 23 -13.89 -0.45 -15.12
C LYS A 23 -13.48 0.83 -14.40
N TYR A 24 -12.52 0.75 -13.47
CA TYR A 24 -12.03 1.93 -12.75
C TYR A 24 -11.30 2.92 -13.67
N LYS A 25 -10.54 2.44 -14.65
CA LYS A 25 -9.93 3.30 -15.66
C LYS A 25 -10.97 4.08 -16.47
N GLN A 26 -12.07 3.43 -16.86
CA GLN A 26 -13.17 4.11 -17.55
C GLN A 26 -13.80 5.20 -16.67
N ILE A 27 -14.02 4.93 -15.39
CA ILE A 27 -14.55 5.93 -14.44
C ILE A 27 -13.58 7.10 -14.27
N ILE A 28 -12.27 6.84 -14.19
CA ILE A 28 -11.25 7.88 -14.04
C ILE A 28 -11.17 8.79 -15.29
N GLN A 29 -11.56 8.29 -16.47
CA GLN A 29 -11.63 9.15 -17.67
C GLN A 29 -12.72 10.23 -17.54
N THR A 30 -13.82 9.94 -16.83
CA THR A 30 -14.91 10.90 -16.61
C THR A 30 -14.74 11.71 -15.33
N ASP A 31 -14.20 11.11 -14.27
CA ASP A 31 -13.91 11.77 -12.99
C ASP A 31 -12.48 11.44 -12.50
N PRO A 32 -11.46 12.18 -12.99
CA PRO A 32 -10.06 11.89 -12.68
C PRO A 32 -9.65 12.24 -11.24
N LYS A 33 -10.52 12.93 -10.50
CA LYS A 33 -10.25 13.37 -9.12
C LYS A 33 -10.97 12.52 -8.08
N ASN A 34 -11.64 11.45 -8.51
CA ASN A 34 -12.33 10.55 -7.61
C ASN A 34 -11.33 9.76 -6.74
N LEU A 35 -11.09 10.22 -5.51
CA LEU A 35 -10.12 9.61 -4.60
C LEU A 35 -10.48 8.17 -4.22
N GLU A 36 -11.78 7.84 -4.15
CA GLU A 36 -12.23 6.48 -3.84
C GLU A 36 -11.85 5.51 -4.96
N ILE A 37 -12.19 5.87 -6.20
CA ILE A 37 -11.85 5.05 -7.38
C ILE A 37 -10.34 4.95 -7.57
N LEU A 38 -9.59 6.04 -7.36
CA LEU A 38 -8.14 6.01 -7.36
C LEU A 38 -7.60 5.06 -6.28
N SER A 39 -8.15 5.10 -5.06
CA SER A 39 -7.71 4.22 -3.97
C SER A 39 -7.94 2.74 -4.30
N ASN A 40 -9.12 2.42 -4.84
CA ASN A 40 -9.46 1.06 -5.25
C ASN A 40 -8.59 0.59 -6.43
N LEU A 41 -8.34 1.45 -7.43
CA LEU A 41 -7.45 1.14 -8.54
C LEU A 41 -6.01 0.87 -8.07
N GLY A 42 -5.48 1.70 -7.17
CA GLY A 42 -4.16 1.52 -6.58
C GLY A 42 -4.05 0.20 -5.82
N ALA A 43 -5.09 -0.16 -5.04
CA ALA A 43 -5.16 -1.43 -4.32
C ALA A 43 -5.21 -2.63 -5.27
N CYS A 44 -5.97 -2.56 -6.37
CA CYS A 44 -5.99 -3.59 -7.40
C CYS A 44 -4.60 -3.81 -8.00
N TYR A 45 -3.91 -2.74 -8.40
CA TYR A 45 -2.54 -2.85 -8.90
C TYR A 45 -1.57 -3.45 -7.88
N ALA A 46 -1.64 -3.02 -6.61
CA ALA A 46 -0.80 -3.57 -5.55
C ALA A 46 -1.07 -5.06 -5.34
N SER A 47 -2.33 -5.50 -5.40
CA SER A 47 -2.70 -6.93 -5.25
C SER A 47 -2.19 -7.83 -6.37
N LEU A 48 -1.94 -7.25 -7.56
CA LEU A 48 -1.31 -7.92 -8.70
C LEU A 48 0.22 -7.77 -8.71
N ASN A 49 0.83 -7.23 -7.65
CA ASN A 49 2.25 -6.86 -7.59
C ASN A 49 2.70 -5.89 -8.70
N LYS A 50 1.76 -5.17 -9.33
CA LYS A 50 2.02 -4.09 -10.29
C LYS A 50 2.40 -2.82 -9.54
N PHE A 51 3.54 -2.87 -8.85
CA PHE A 51 3.96 -1.87 -7.88
C PHE A 51 4.22 -0.50 -8.49
N LYS A 52 4.69 -0.44 -9.74
CA LYS A 52 4.91 0.82 -10.44
C LYS A 52 3.58 1.55 -10.63
N GLU A 53 2.61 0.90 -11.25
CA GLU A 53 1.27 1.45 -11.50
C GLU A 53 0.56 1.79 -10.19
N ALA A 54 0.64 0.92 -9.18
CA ALA A 54 0.09 1.21 -7.86
C ALA A 54 0.68 2.49 -7.26
N SER A 55 2.01 2.64 -7.33
CA SER A 55 2.68 3.82 -6.79
C SER A 55 2.33 5.12 -7.52
N GLU A 56 2.13 5.07 -8.84
CA GLU A 56 1.67 6.23 -9.62
C GLU A 56 0.27 6.67 -9.19
N ILE A 57 -0.65 5.72 -8.97
CA ILE A 57 -2.00 6.01 -8.51
C ILE A 57 -2.00 6.59 -7.10
N PHE A 58 -1.27 6.00 -6.16
CA PHE A 58 -1.20 6.55 -4.79
C PHE A 58 -0.51 7.92 -4.72
N ASN A 59 0.46 8.20 -5.61
CA ASN A 59 1.03 9.55 -5.70
C ASN A 59 0.01 10.58 -6.20
N LYS A 60 -0.84 10.25 -7.20
CA LYS A 60 -1.94 11.12 -7.62
C LYS A 60 -2.93 11.44 -6.50
N ILE A 61 -3.18 10.47 -5.61
CA ILE A 61 -4.00 10.69 -4.41
C ILE A 61 -3.32 11.70 -3.48
N LEU A 62 -2.00 11.58 -3.27
CA LEU A 62 -1.24 12.52 -2.43
C LEU A 62 -1.08 13.91 -3.05
N GLU A 63 -1.06 14.04 -4.37
CA GLU A 63 -1.10 15.34 -5.05
C GLU A 63 -2.39 16.10 -4.74
N GLN A 64 -3.52 15.39 -4.64
CA GLN A 64 -4.83 15.96 -4.32
C GLN A 64 -5.06 16.11 -2.82
N ASN A 65 -4.62 15.13 -2.03
CA ASN A 65 -4.71 15.12 -0.58
C ASN A 65 -3.39 14.61 0.03
N PRO A 66 -2.44 15.53 0.33
CA PRO A 66 -1.12 15.18 0.86
C PRO A 66 -1.15 14.45 2.21
N LYS A 67 -2.28 14.50 2.93
CA LYS A 67 -2.47 13.86 4.23
C LYS A 67 -3.34 12.59 4.14
N ASN A 68 -3.60 12.07 2.94
CA ASN A 68 -4.33 10.81 2.78
C ASN A 68 -3.51 9.66 3.39
N LEU A 69 -4.02 9.11 4.50
CA LEU A 69 -3.30 8.13 5.31
C LEU A 69 -3.10 6.81 4.58
N ASP A 70 -4.13 6.37 3.84
CA ASP A 70 -4.10 5.09 3.12
C ASP A 70 -3.07 5.14 1.98
N ALA A 71 -3.01 6.24 1.24
CA ALA A 71 -2.01 6.43 0.19
C ALA A 71 -0.58 6.51 0.76
N LEU A 72 -0.37 7.23 1.86
CA LEU A 72 0.94 7.26 2.55
C LEU A 72 1.38 5.86 3.01
N ASN A 73 0.46 5.11 3.62
CA ASN A 73 0.73 3.76 4.11
C ASN A 73 1.02 2.79 2.96
N ASN A 74 0.19 2.79 1.90
CA ASN A 74 0.37 1.90 0.76
C ASN A 74 1.66 2.19 -0.01
N LEU A 75 2.01 3.47 -0.24
CA LEU A 75 3.31 3.83 -0.81
C LEU A 75 4.47 3.37 0.08
N GLY A 76 4.35 3.55 1.39
CA GLY A 76 5.32 3.03 2.37
C GLY A 76 5.58 1.53 2.21
N VAL A 77 4.51 0.74 2.11
CA VAL A 77 4.60 -0.71 1.91
C VAL A 77 5.20 -1.06 0.55
N ILE A 78 4.73 -0.42 -0.52
CA ILE A 78 5.22 -0.67 -1.90
C ILE A 78 6.71 -0.34 -2.02
N TYR A 79 7.15 0.81 -1.49
CA TYR A 79 8.56 1.20 -1.50
C TYR A 79 9.40 0.28 -0.64
N THR A 80 8.87 -0.20 0.49
CA THR A 80 9.55 -1.23 1.30
C THR A 80 9.73 -2.53 0.51
N GLN A 81 8.70 -2.99 -0.19
CA GLN A 81 8.74 -4.20 -1.02
C GLN A 81 9.73 -4.08 -2.17
N THR A 82 9.81 -2.91 -2.80
CA THR A 82 10.70 -2.63 -3.94
C THR A 82 12.12 -2.20 -3.55
N GLY A 83 12.44 -2.18 -2.25
CA GLY A 83 13.79 -1.85 -1.75
C GLY A 83 14.11 -0.34 -1.70
N ARG A 84 13.13 0.53 -1.95
CA ARG A 84 13.24 1.99 -1.89
C ARG A 84 13.02 2.48 -0.46
N PHE A 85 13.95 2.13 0.43
CA PHE A 85 13.73 2.25 1.87
C PHE A 85 13.60 3.70 2.36
N GLU A 86 14.39 4.62 1.84
CA GLU A 86 14.36 6.03 2.23
C GLU A 86 12.99 6.66 1.95
N GLU A 87 12.43 6.36 0.78
CA GLU A 87 11.13 6.86 0.37
C GLU A 87 10.00 6.21 1.18
N ALA A 88 10.12 4.91 1.45
CA ALA A 88 9.19 4.22 2.34
C ALA A 88 9.16 4.84 3.75
N ILE A 89 10.34 5.08 4.34
CA ILE A 89 10.48 5.72 5.65
C ILE A 89 9.84 7.10 5.62
N SER A 90 10.13 7.91 4.60
CA SER A 90 9.55 9.26 4.47
C SER A 90 8.01 9.23 4.50
N LYS A 91 7.37 8.35 3.73
CA LYS A 91 5.90 8.26 3.71
C LYS A 91 5.32 7.73 5.02
N LEU A 92 5.93 6.69 5.60
CA LEU A 92 5.46 6.08 6.84
C LEU A 92 5.67 6.98 8.06
N GLU A 93 6.74 7.78 8.09
CA GLU A 93 6.95 8.78 9.14
C GLU A 93 5.87 9.87 9.14
N ILE A 94 5.42 10.30 7.95
CA ILE A 94 4.28 11.22 7.84
C ILE A 94 3.02 10.51 8.36
N ALA A 95 2.78 9.26 7.98
CA ALA A 95 1.61 8.50 8.40
C ALA A 95 1.52 8.33 9.93
N VAL A 96 2.62 7.93 10.60
CA VAL A 96 2.64 7.79 12.08
C VAL A 96 2.54 9.13 12.80
N LYS A 97 2.99 10.24 12.20
CA LYS A 97 2.78 11.59 12.75
C LYS A 97 1.31 12.02 12.64
N LEU A 98 0.63 11.66 11.55
CA LEU A 98 -0.79 11.97 11.35
C LEU A 98 -1.70 11.14 12.27
N LYS A 99 -1.40 9.86 12.45
CA LYS A 99 -2.17 8.93 13.30
C LYS A 99 -1.24 8.06 14.16
N PRO A 100 -0.74 8.60 15.29
CA PRO A 100 0.25 7.92 16.13
C PRO A 100 -0.32 6.76 16.97
N ASP A 101 -1.64 6.57 16.95
CA ASP A 101 -2.41 5.55 17.66
C ASP A 101 -2.68 4.29 16.83
N ILE A 102 -2.36 4.31 15.52
CA ILE A 102 -2.56 3.15 14.64
C ILE A 102 -1.32 2.27 14.64
N ALA A 103 -1.39 1.16 15.38
CA ALA A 103 -0.30 0.18 15.50
C ALA A 103 0.22 -0.33 14.14
N LYS A 104 -0.67 -0.50 13.14
CA LYS A 104 -0.28 -0.99 11.81
C LYS A 104 0.75 -0.10 11.10
N LEU A 105 0.67 1.22 11.26
CA LEU A 105 1.61 2.17 10.66
C LEU A 105 3.00 2.03 11.28
N TRP A 106 3.06 1.89 12.60
CA TRP A 106 4.30 1.63 13.33
C TRP A 106 4.91 0.28 12.98
N SER A 107 4.10 -0.76 12.78
CA SER A 107 4.59 -2.06 12.30
C SER A 107 5.21 -1.97 10.92
N ASN A 108 4.57 -1.25 9.99
CA ASN A 108 5.11 -1.06 8.65
C ASN A 108 6.42 -0.26 8.71
N LEU A 109 6.49 0.83 9.48
CA LEU A 109 7.71 1.62 9.66
C LEU A 109 8.84 0.81 10.31
N SER A 110 8.53 0.01 11.32
CA SER A 110 9.47 -0.90 11.97
C SER A 110 10.06 -1.89 10.97
N GLU A 111 9.23 -2.48 10.11
CA GLU A 111 9.69 -3.43 9.10
C GLU A 111 10.56 -2.76 8.05
N THR A 112 10.21 -1.55 7.60
CA THR A 112 11.05 -0.77 6.69
C THR A 112 12.41 -0.48 7.32
N TYR A 113 12.44 -0.01 8.57
CA TYR A 113 13.70 0.26 9.27
C TYR A 113 14.55 -1.00 9.42
N ARG A 114 13.95 -2.13 9.77
CA ARG A 114 14.64 -3.42 9.87
C ARG A 114 15.25 -3.83 8.53
N ARG A 115 14.49 -3.73 7.44
CA ARG A 115 14.96 -4.07 6.09
C ARG A 115 16.01 -3.12 5.54
N SER A 116 16.01 -1.85 5.97
CA SER A 116 17.07 -0.88 5.68
C SER A 116 18.34 -1.06 6.52
N GLY A 117 18.34 -2.00 7.48
CA GLY A 117 19.46 -2.23 8.42
C GLY A 117 19.48 -1.31 9.65
N ASN A 118 18.48 -0.43 9.82
CA ASN A 118 18.37 0.45 10.98
C ASN A 118 17.64 -0.23 12.15
N TYR A 119 18.29 -1.22 12.77
CA TYR A 119 17.71 -2.03 13.84
C TYR A 119 17.34 -1.21 15.09
N HIS A 120 18.08 -0.15 15.39
CA HIS A 120 17.79 0.71 16.55
C HIS A 120 16.43 1.39 16.41
N LYS A 121 16.19 2.07 15.27
CA LYS A 121 14.89 2.71 15.01
C LYS A 121 13.76 1.69 14.86
N ALA A 122 14.04 0.51 14.29
CA ALA A 122 13.06 -0.57 14.22
C ALA A 122 12.58 -1.00 15.61
N ASN A 123 13.50 -1.19 16.56
CA ASN A 123 13.14 -1.57 17.93
C ASN A 123 12.28 -0.51 18.62
N ILE A 124 12.59 0.78 18.45
CA ILE A 124 11.77 1.88 18.97
C ILE A 124 10.34 1.81 18.40
N CYS A 125 10.21 1.63 17.09
CA CYS A 125 8.89 1.51 16.44
C CYS A 125 8.13 0.28 16.96
N ARG A 126 8.81 -0.85 17.14
CA ARG A 126 8.21 -2.09 17.67
C ARG A 126 7.73 -1.95 19.11
N MET A 127 8.48 -1.24 19.97
CA MET A 127 8.01 -0.92 21.32
C MET A 127 6.72 -0.10 21.28
N ARG A 128 6.61 0.83 20.34
CA ARG A 128 5.38 1.61 20.16
C ARG A 128 4.20 0.75 19.71
N VAL A 129 4.42 -0.23 18.84
CA VAL A 129 3.38 -1.21 18.45
C VAL A 129 2.85 -1.94 19.68
N ILE A 130 3.75 -2.51 20.51
CA ILE A 130 3.39 -3.27 21.71
C ILE A 130 2.54 -2.40 22.66
N GLN A 131 3.00 -1.17 22.93
CA GLN A 131 2.28 -0.23 23.80
C GLN A 131 0.86 0.08 23.30
N LEU A 132 0.66 0.16 21.97
CA LEU A 132 -0.66 0.45 21.39
C LEU A 132 -1.58 -0.76 21.39
N THR A 133 -1.03 -1.98 21.31
CA THR A 133 -1.81 -3.22 21.33
C THR A 133 -2.17 -3.68 22.74
N GLU A 134 -1.35 -3.38 23.74
CA GLU A 134 -1.63 -3.69 25.15
C GLU A 134 -2.69 -2.77 25.79
N LYS A 135 -3.00 -1.64 25.15
CA LYS A 135 -4.00 -0.67 25.63
C LYS A 135 -5.43 -0.97 25.15
N LYS A 136 -5.69 -2.13 24.56
CA LYS A 136 -7.00 -2.57 24.08
C LYS A 136 -7.51 -3.74 24.91
#